data_AF-A0A3M1F6H9-F1
#
_entry.id   AF-A0A3M1F6H9-F1
#
_cell.length_a   1.000
_cell.length_b   1.000
_cell.length_c   1.000
_cell.angle_alpha   90.00
_cell.angle_beta   90.00
_cell.angle_gamma   90.00
#
_symmetry.space_group_name_H-M   'P 1'
#
loop_
_entity.id
_entity.type
_entity.pdbx_description
1 polymer ?
#
loop_
_entity_poly.entity_id
_entity_poly.type
_entity_poly.pdbx_seq_one_letter_code
_entity_poly.pdbx_strand_id
1 'polypeptide(L)' 'SGYFPKALGVLFMAAGLGYLFDATGQLFLPAYTTTPALIATIIAAAEIAFPVWLLVKGVNSSRWRERTLAVAPA' A
#
# COMPACT_ATOMS: atom_id res chain seq x y z
N SER A 1 -1.18 -12.26 13.28
CA SER A 1 -2.04 -11.55 12.29
C SER A 1 -1.54 -11.82 10.87
N GLY A 2 -1.78 -13.01 10.30
CA GLY A 2 -1.27 -13.39 8.96
C GLY A 2 -2.11 -12.93 7.77
N TYR A 3 -2.90 -11.85 7.92
CA TYR A 3 -3.83 -11.39 6.89
C TYR A 3 -3.15 -10.53 5.82
N PHE A 4 -2.18 -9.69 6.22
CA PHE A 4 -1.43 -8.83 5.33
C PHE A 4 0.08 -9.07 5.50
N PRO A 5 0.88 -9.19 4.41
CA PRO A 5 2.30 -9.42 4.50
C PRO A 5 3.01 -8.24 5.18
N LYS A 6 3.82 -8.51 6.21
CA LYS A 6 4.61 -7.47 6.89
C LYS A 6 5.50 -6.69 5.91
N ALA A 7 6.07 -7.36 4.92
CA ALA A 7 6.90 -6.74 3.89
C ALA A 7 6.14 -5.67 3.08
N LEU A 8 4.90 -5.96 2.66
CA LEU A 8 4.06 -4.96 2.00
C LEU A 8 3.69 -3.82 2.95
N GLY A 9 3.44 -4.12 4.23
CA GLY A 9 3.19 -3.09 5.23
C GLY A 9 4.33 -2.08 5.36
N VAL A 10 5.57 -2.55 5.45
CA VAL A 10 6.75 -1.67 5.48
C VAL A 10 6.87 -0.87 4.19
N LEU A 11 6.66 -1.51 3.04
CA LEU A 11 6.73 -0.85 1.73
C LEU A 11 5.67 0.27 1.59
N PHE A 12 4.45 0.03 2.07
CA PHE A 12 3.39 1.04 2.12
C PHE A 12 3.69 2.18 3.08
N MET A 13 4.29 1.91 4.24
CA MET A 13 4.71 2.98 5.14
C MET A 13 5.77 3.86 4.49
N ALA A 14 6.74 3.25 3.78
CA ALA A 14 7.74 4.00 3.03
C ALA A 14 7.12 4.85 1.91
N ALA A 15 6.17 4.29 1.14
CA ALA A 15 5.43 5.03 0.12
C ALA A 15 4.60 6.17 0.71
N GLY A 16 3.92 5.95 1.84
CA GLY A 16 3.15 6.98 2.53
C GLY A 16 4.01 8.14 3.02
N LEU A 17 5.19 7.85 3.57
CA LEU A 17 6.19 8.89 3.89
C LEU A 17 6.69 9.61 2.64
N GLY A 18 6.92 8.87 1.55
CA GLY A 18 7.27 9.43 0.25
C GLY A 18 6.25 10.46 -0.23
N TYR A 19 4.96 10.10 -0.25
CA TYR A 19 3.88 11.00 -0.59
C TYR A 19 3.78 12.20 0.35
N LEU A 20 4.00 12.01 1.65
CA LEU A 20 3.98 13.12 2.61
C LEU A 20 5.05 14.16 2.27
N PHE A 21 6.28 13.73 1.99
CA PHE A 21 7.36 14.63 1.61
C PHE A 21 7.15 15.24 0.23
N ASP A 22 6.66 14.47 -0.74
CA ASP A 22 6.38 14.93 -2.10
C ASP A 22 5.31 16.03 -2.09
N ALA A 23 4.18 15.79 -1.44
CA ALA A 23 3.10 16.75 -1.31
C ALA A 23 3.51 18.00 -0.53
N THR A 24 4.27 17.83 0.58
CA THR A 24 4.79 18.95 1.36
C THR A 24 5.79 19.78 0.54
N GLY A 25 6.66 19.11 -0.23
CA GLY A 25 7.59 19.77 -1.14
C GLY A 25 6.87 20.60 -2.18
N GLN A 26 5.90 20.02 -2.89
CA GLN A 26 5.09 20.75 -3.88
C GLN A 26 4.31 21.91 -3.28
N LEU A 27 3.83 21.78 -2.04
CA LEU A 27 3.01 22.81 -1.40
C LEU A 27 3.84 24.02 -0.93
N PHE A 28 5.04 23.78 -0.38
CA PHE A 28 5.83 24.84 0.28
C PHE A 28 7.05 25.31 -0.51
N LEU A 29 7.54 24.54 -1.48
CA LEU A 29 8.75 24.86 -2.24
C LEU A 29 8.40 25.10 -3.72
N PRO A 30 8.41 26.37 -4.18
CA PRO A 30 8.10 26.70 -5.58
C PRO A 30 9.08 26.07 -6.59
N ALA A 31 10.30 25.75 -6.14
CA ALA A 31 11.32 25.10 -6.95
C ALA A 31 11.13 23.57 -7.06
N TYR A 32 10.24 22.99 -6.26
CA TYR A 32 9.94 21.56 -6.27
C TYR A 32 8.93 21.25 -7.38
N THR A 33 9.45 21.13 -8.60
CA THR A 33 8.64 20.98 -9.81
C THR A 33 8.36 19.52 -10.17
N THR A 34 9.19 18.59 -9.70
CA THR A 34 9.08 17.16 -10.01
C THR A 34 9.40 16.32 -8.80
N THR A 35 8.66 15.23 -8.59
CA THR A 35 8.97 14.22 -7.59
C THR A 35 10.36 13.60 -7.86
N PRO A 36 11.28 13.59 -6.88
CA PRO A 36 12.56 12.93 -7.00
C PRO A 36 12.41 11.46 -7.36
N ALA A 37 13.25 10.99 -8.30
CA ALA A 37 13.19 9.63 -8.82
C ALA A 37 13.23 8.56 -7.71
N LEU A 38 13.98 8.79 -6.64
CA LEU A 38 14.03 7.88 -5.49
C LEU A 38 12.67 7.75 -4.80
N ILE A 39 11.99 8.87 -4.52
CA ILE A 39 10.67 8.88 -3.88
C ILE A 39 9.65 8.21 -4.79
N ALA A 40 9.65 8.60 -6.06
CA ALA A 40 8.76 8.02 -7.07
C ALA A 40 8.94 6.50 -7.20
N THR A 41 10.18 6.01 -7.17
CA THR A 41 10.46 4.56 -7.28
C THR A 41 9.94 3.78 -6.08
N ILE A 42 10.07 4.32 -4.85
CA ILE A 42 9.56 3.67 -3.64
C ILE A 42 8.03 3.61 -3.66
N ILE A 43 7.38 4.70 -4.03
CA ILE A 43 5.93 4.79 -4.18
C ILE A 43 5.45 3.76 -5.22
N ALA A 44 6.02 3.79 -6.42
CA ALA A 44 5.66 2.89 -7.51
C ALA A 44 5.87 1.42 -7.13
N ALA A 45 6.97 1.09 -6.43
CA ALA A 45 7.22 -0.26 -5.96
C ALA A 45 6.13 -0.75 -5.01
N ALA A 46 5.64 0.09 -4.08
CA ALA A 46 4.54 -0.25 -3.20
C ALA A 46 3.23 -0.48 -3.96
N GLU A 47 2.90 0.45 -4.85
CA GLU A 47 1.67 0.45 -5.63
C GLU A 47 1.60 -0.67 -6.66
N ILE A 48 2.74 -1.19 -7.13
CA ILE A 48 2.81 -2.35 -8.03
C ILE A 48 2.84 -3.64 -7.22
N ALA A 49 3.65 -3.71 -6.15
CA ALA A 49 3.77 -4.92 -5.35
C ALA A 49 2.45 -5.33 -4.69
N PHE A 50 1.62 -4.36 -4.31
CA PHE A 50 0.32 -4.62 -3.69
C PHE A 50 -0.70 -5.33 -4.60
N PRO A 51 -1.07 -4.80 -5.78
CA PRO A 51 -1.99 -5.47 -6.69
C PRO A 51 -1.39 -6.78 -7.22
N VAL A 52 -0.08 -6.84 -7.49
CA VAL A 52 0.57 -8.12 -7.86
C VAL A 52 0.38 -9.17 -6.76
N TRP A 53 0.55 -8.79 -5.50
CA TRP A 53 0.31 -9.70 -4.39
C TRP A 53 -1.17 -10.10 -4.27
N LEU A 54 -2.10 -9.17 -4.48
CA LEU A 54 -3.52 -9.47 -4.52
C LEU A 54 -3.89 -10.42 -5.67
N LEU A 55 -3.27 -10.29 -6.83
CA LEU A 55 -3.49 -11.17 -7.98
C LEU A 55 -2.94 -12.58 -7.75
N VAL A 56 -1.77 -12.70 -7.14
CA VAL A 56 -1.09 -13.99 -6.94
C VAL A 56 -1.62 -14.74 -5.71
N LYS A 57 -1.71 -14.06 -4.56
CA LYS A 57 -2.11 -14.68 -3.29
C LYS A 57 -3.55 -14.35 -2.89
N GLY A 58 -3.98 -13.13 -3.19
CA GLY A 58 -5.28 -12.61 -2.79
C GLY A 58 -5.48 -12.57 -1.27
N VAL A 59 -6.63 -12.02 -0.87
CA VAL A 59 -7.11 -12.16 0.50
C VAL A 59 -7.47 -13.63 0.75
N ASN A 60 -7.01 -14.18 1.87
CA ASN A 60 -7.25 -15.57 2.23
C ASN A 60 -8.76 -15.89 2.22
N SER A 61 -9.20 -16.61 1.20
CA SER A 61 -10.62 -16.85 0.93
C SER A 61 -11.29 -17.78 1.95
N SER A 62 -10.55 -18.65 2.64
CA SER A 62 -11.13 -19.51 3.67
C SER A 62 -11.48 -18.71 4.92
N ARG A 63 -10.56 -17.85 5.38
CA ARG A 63 -10.82 -16.92 6.48
C ARG A 63 -11.89 -15.89 6.17
N TRP A 64 -11.98 -15.46 4.91
CA TRP A 64 -13.03 -14.54 4.48
C TRP A 64 -14.41 -15.22 4.55
N ARG A 65 -14.51 -16.47 4.08
CA ARG A 65 -15.73 -17.29 4.16
C ARG A 65 -16.19 -17.56 5.59
N GLU A 66 -15.26 -17.89 6.49
CA GLU A 66 -15.58 -18.09 7.92
C GLU A 66 -16.24 -16.84 8.54
N ARG A 67 -15.74 -15.65 8.22
CA ARG A 67 -16.31 -14.39 8.71
C ARG A 67 -17.67 -14.07 8.12
N THR A 68 -17.90 -14.34 6.84
CA THR A 68 -19.21 -14.11 6.21
C THR A 68 -20.27 -15.09 6.73
N LEU A 69 -19.88 -16.36 6.99
CA LEU A 69 -20.79 -17.35 7.55
C LEU A 69 -21.12 -17.08 9.02
N ALA A 70 -20.17 -16.55 9.80
CA ALA A 70 -20.40 -16.14 11.19
C ALA A 70 -21.32 -14.92 11.35
N VAL A 71 -21.58 -14.16 10.27
CA VAL A 71 -22.40 -12.94 10.28
C VAL A 71 -23.77 -13.16 9.61
N ALA A 72 -24.00 -14.31 8.94
CA ALA A 72 -25.29 -14.62 8.35
C ALA A 72 -26.34 -14.93 9.44
N PRO A 73 -27.49 -14.23 9.49
CA PRO A 73 -28.59 -14.60 10.39
C PRO A 73 -29.17 -15.96 9.97
N ALA A 74 -29.44 -16.79 10.99
CA ALA A 74 -29.97 -18.16 10.87
C ALA A 74 -31.37 -18.21 10.25
#